data_AF-A0A962D2H9-F1
#
_entry.id   AF-A0A962D2H9-F1
#
_cell.length_a   1.000
_cell.length_b   1.000
_cell.length_c   1.000
_cell.angle_alpha   90.00
_cell.angle_beta   90.00
_cell.angle_gamma   90.00
#
_symmetry.space_group_name_H-M   'P 1'
#
loop_
_entity.id
_entity.type
_entity.pdbx_description
1 polymer ?
#
loop_
_entity_poly.entity_id
_entity_poly.type
_entity_poly.pdbx_seq_one_letter_code
_entity_poly.pdbx_strand_id
1 'polypeptide(L)'
;TADRLLWGERYERAWNMQSLFAVQSEVARQVAQALQLALSSTAQARLVRLPTENLATYDRYLLGRHHVFELTADDLNVATDLLEQVV
;
A
#
# COMPACT_ATOMS: atom_id res chain seq x y z
N THR A 1 24.31 -20.24 -6.12
CA THR A 1 23.27 -20.02 -5.09
C THR A 1 21.94 -20.04 -5.81
N ALA A 2 21.07 -21.01 -5.52
CA ALA A 2 19.76 -21.08 -6.15
C ALA A 2 18.83 -20.04 -5.50
N ASP A 3 18.17 -19.23 -6.32
CA ASP A 3 17.10 -18.36 -5.86
C ASP A 3 15.92 -19.22 -5.37
N ARG A 4 15.41 -18.96 -4.18
CA ARG A 4 14.34 -19.76 -3.54
C ARG A 4 13.10 -18.89 -3.38
N LEU A 5 12.06 -19.20 -4.13
CA LEU A 5 10.75 -18.57 -4.01
C LEU A 5 10.17 -18.84 -2.60
N LEU A 6 9.99 -17.79 -1.80
CA LEU A 6 9.41 -17.88 -0.46
C LEU A 6 7.89 -17.69 -0.44
N TRP A 7 7.34 -16.96 -1.40
CA TRP A 7 5.92 -16.64 -1.49
C TRP A 7 5.53 -16.22 -2.92
N GLY A 8 4.32 -16.55 -3.35
CA GLY A 8 3.82 -16.28 -4.71
C GLY A 8 2.35 -16.68 -4.88
N GLU A 9 1.45 -16.02 -4.15
CA GLU A 9 0.00 -16.28 -4.20
C GLU A 9 -0.73 -15.40 -5.23
N ARG A 10 -1.91 -15.86 -5.66
CA ARG A 10 -2.80 -15.13 -6.57
C ARG A 10 -4.04 -14.65 -5.83
N TYR A 11 -4.32 -13.34 -5.90
CA TYR A 11 -5.49 -12.72 -5.28
C TYR A 11 -6.52 -12.33 -6.33
N GLU A 12 -7.66 -13.01 -6.32
CA GLU A 12 -8.82 -12.68 -7.17
C GLU A 12 -9.96 -12.20 -6.28
N ARG A 13 -10.30 -10.92 -6.39
CA ARG A 13 -11.34 -10.22 -5.61
C ARG A 13 -12.03 -9.18 -6.50
N ALA A 14 -13.26 -8.81 -6.15
CA ALA A 14 -13.91 -7.68 -6.78
C ALA A 14 -13.15 -6.38 -6.48
N TRP A 15 -13.02 -5.49 -7.47
CA TRP A 15 -12.31 -4.22 -7.29
C TRP A 15 -13.18 -3.21 -6.53
N ASN A 16 -12.93 -3.07 -5.22
CA ASN A 16 -13.52 -2.05 -4.36
C ASN A 16 -12.60 -1.74 -3.17
N MET A 17 -12.93 -0.69 -2.42
CA MET A 17 -12.11 -0.19 -1.31
C MET A 17 -11.80 -1.27 -0.27
N GLN A 18 -12.84 -1.97 0.20
CA GLN A 18 -12.70 -3.01 1.23
C GLN A 18 -11.79 -4.14 0.74
N SER A 19 -11.98 -4.57 -0.51
CA SER A 19 -11.19 -5.64 -1.11
C SER A 19 -9.73 -5.25 -1.31
N LEU A 20 -9.46 -4.00 -1.72
CA LEU A 20 -8.10 -3.49 -1.88
C LEU A 20 -7.30 -3.52 -0.56
N PHE A 21 -7.83 -2.93 0.52
CA PHE A 21 -7.13 -2.94 1.82
C PHE A 21 -7.08 -4.33 2.44
N ALA A 22 -8.11 -5.16 2.25
CA ALA A 22 -8.07 -6.54 2.69
C ALA A 22 -6.90 -7.30 2.05
N VAL A 23 -6.72 -7.16 0.73
CA VAL A 23 -5.60 -7.78 0.00
C VAL A 23 -4.27 -7.21 0.47
N GLN A 24 -4.13 -5.88 0.63
CA GLN A 24 -2.89 -5.28 1.14
C GLN A 24 -2.49 -5.83 2.51
N SER A 25 -3.47 -5.96 3.41
CA SER A 25 -3.23 -6.48 4.76
C SER A 25 -2.95 -7.98 4.77
N GLU A 26 -3.59 -8.74 3.89
CA GLU A 26 -3.30 -10.16 3.69
C GLU A 26 -1.87 -10.37 3.19
N VAL A 27 -1.45 -9.64 2.15
CA VAL A 27 -0.08 -9.68 1.62
C VAL A 27 0.95 -9.34 2.71
N ALA A 28 0.73 -8.29 3.49
CA ALA A 28 1.65 -7.91 4.57
C ALA A 28 1.81 -9.00 5.63
N ARG A 29 0.71 -9.71 5.97
CA ARG A 29 0.75 -10.84 6.90
C ARG A 29 1.46 -12.05 6.28
N GLN A 30 1.15 -12.40 5.04
CA GLN A 30 1.77 -13.53 4.35
C GLN A 30 3.29 -13.35 4.20
N VAL A 31 3.74 -12.14 3.84
CA VAL A 31 5.16 -11.82 3.75
C VAL A 31 5.84 -11.90 5.11
N ALA A 32 5.25 -11.32 6.16
CA ALA A 32 5.81 -11.41 7.52
C ALA A 32 5.91 -12.85 7.99
N GLN A 33 4.89 -13.68 7.72
CA GLN A 33 4.89 -15.11 8.04
C GLN A 33 5.96 -15.88 7.27
N ALA A 34 6.08 -15.67 5.96
CA ALA A 34 7.08 -16.34 5.12
C ALA A 34 8.52 -16.00 5.56
N LEU A 35 8.74 -14.77 6.05
CA LEU A 35 10.01 -14.30 6.58
C LEU A 35 10.21 -14.62 8.08
N GLN A 36 9.23 -15.25 8.74
CA GLN A 36 9.25 -15.54 10.18
C GLN A 36 9.42 -14.29 11.06
N LEU A 37 8.83 -13.16 10.65
CA LEU A 37 8.88 -11.89 11.35
C LEU A 37 7.63 -11.68 12.22
N ALA A 38 7.84 -11.19 13.44
CA ALA A 38 6.76 -10.74 14.30
C ALA A 38 6.37 -9.28 13.97
N LEU A 39 5.09 -9.06 13.68
CA LEU A 39 4.55 -7.71 13.53
C LEU A 39 4.31 -7.09 14.91
N SER A 40 4.77 -5.85 15.11
CA SER A 40 4.47 -5.10 16.33
C SER A 40 2.96 -4.86 16.49
N SER A 41 2.50 -4.60 17.72
CA SER A 41 1.09 -4.26 17.97
C SER A 41 0.63 -3.06 17.14
N THR A 42 1.49 -2.04 17.00
CA THR A 42 1.23 -0.88 16.13
C THR A 42 1.11 -1.27 14.66
N ALA A 43 1.95 -2.16 14.15
CA ALA A 43 1.86 -2.64 12.78
C ALA A 43 0.55 -3.42 12.57
N GLN A 44 0.19 -4.32 13.49
CA GLN A 44 -1.07 -5.07 13.44
C GLN A 44 -2.29 -4.14 13.46
N ALA A 45 -2.29 -3.10 14.30
CA ALA A 45 -3.35 -2.09 14.34
C ALA A 45 -3.48 -1.31 13.02
N ARG A 46 -2.36 -1.02 12.34
CA ARG A 46 -2.39 -0.37 11.02
C ARG A 46 -2.98 -1.26 9.93
N LEU A 47 -2.77 -2.58 10.00
CA LEU A 47 -3.30 -3.54 9.02
C LEU A 47 -4.82 -3.71 9.06
N VAL A 48 -5.49 -3.29 10.13
CA VAL A 48 -6.97 -3.39 10.23
C VAL A 48 -7.67 -2.05 9.98
N ARG A 49 -6.91 -0.96 9.82
CA ARG A 49 -7.46 0.37 9.59
C ARG A 49 -7.69 0.60 8.10
N LEU A 50 -8.90 1.03 7.74
CA LEU A 50 -9.19 1.61 6.43
C LEU A 50 -8.69 3.07 6.43
N PRO A 51 -7.71 3.44 5.59
CA PRO A 51 -7.14 4.79 5.58
C PRO A 51 -8.07 5.81 4.90
N THR A 52 -8.96 5.36 4.03
CA THR A 52 -10.00 6.17 3.37
C THR A 52 -11.14 5.25 2.91
N GLU A 53 -12.29 5.83 2.58
CA GLU A 53 -13.43 5.11 1.98
C GLU A 53 -13.57 5.40 0.46
N ASN A 54 -12.76 6.33 -0.06
CA ASN A 54 -12.81 6.77 -1.45
C ASN A 54 -11.57 6.29 -2.23
N LEU A 55 -11.79 5.43 -3.22
CA LEU A 55 -10.72 4.93 -4.10
C LEU A 55 -10.02 6.04 -4.88
N ALA A 56 -10.74 7.05 -5.36
CA ALA A 56 -10.14 8.16 -6.11
C ALA A 56 -9.19 8.99 -5.23
N THR A 57 -9.52 9.15 -3.95
CA THR A 57 -8.62 9.78 -2.97
C THR A 57 -7.36 8.94 -2.77
N TYR A 58 -7.50 7.62 -2.71
CA TYR A 58 -6.36 6.72 -2.56
C TYR A 58 -5.46 6.70 -3.79
N ASP A 59 -6.03 6.70 -4.99
CA ASP A 59 -5.27 6.76 -6.26
C ASP A 59 -4.47 8.06 -6.36
N ARG A 60 -5.06 9.21 -6.02
CA ARG A 60 -4.34 10.49 -5.95
C ARG A 60 -3.20 10.46 -4.96
N TYR A 61 -3.44 9.88 -3.77
CA TYR A 61 -2.38 9.73 -2.76
C TYR A 61 -1.22 8.86 -3.27
N LEU A 62 -1.50 7.74 -3.92
CA LEU A 62 -0.47 6.88 -4.49
C LEU A 62 0.32 7.59 -5.60
N LEU A 63 -0.37 8.31 -6.49
CA LEU A 63 0.27 9.07 -7.57
C LEU A 63 1.14 10.19 -7.01
N GLY A 64 0.63 10.96 -6.05
CA GLY A 64 1.41 12.00 -5.38
C GLY A 64 2.65 11.44 -4.71
N ARG A 65 2.54 10.29 -4.03
CA ARG A 65 3.69 9.59 -3.45
C ARG A 65 4.72 9.14 -4.48
N HIS A 66 4.29 8.66 -5.64
CA HIS A 66 5.20 8.29 -6.72
C HIS A 66 6.05 9.49 -7.14
N HIS A 67 5.43 10.64 -7.39
CA HIS A 67 6.14 11.87 -7.74
C HIS A 67 7.08 12.37 -6.63
N VAL A 68 6.72 12.20 -5.35
CA VAL A 68 7.66 12.49 -4.24
C VAL A 68 8.96 11.67 -4.36
N PHE A 69 8.90 10.43 -4.82
CA PHE A 69 10.09 9.57 -4.94
C PHE A 69 10.98 9.90 -6.13
N GLU A 70 10.45 10.55 -7.17
CA GLU A 70 11.26 11.01 -8.32
C GLU A 70 12.17 12.19 -7.94
N LEU A 71 11.80 12.95 -6.89
CA LEU A 71 12.62 14.01 -6.27
C LEU A 71 13.08 15.13 -7.24
N THR A 72 12.42 15.29 -8.39
CA THR A 72 12.64 16.45 -9.26
C THR A 72 11.77 17.62 -8.79
N ALA A 73 12.18 18.85 -9.10
CA ALA A 73 11.40 20.03 -8.72
C ALA A 73 9.99 20.02 -9.34
N ASP A 74 9.87 19.57 -10.59
CA ASP A 74 8.59 19.47 -11.28
C ASP A 74 7.71 18.38 -10.66
N ASP A 75 8.27 17.22 -10.33
CA ASP A 75 7.54 16.14 -9.67
C ASP A 75 7.07 16.54 -8.26
N LEU A 76 7.86 17.30 -7.51
CA LEU A 76 7.44 17.80 -6.20
C LEU A 76 6.26 18.77 -6.28
N ASN A 77 6.16 19.57 -7.34
CA ASN A 77 4.99 20.42 -7.58
C ASN A 77 3.75 19.57 -7.88
N VAL A 78 3.88 18.58 -8.77
CA VAL A 78 2.79 17.63 -9.08
C VAL A 78 2.36 16.86 -7.84
N ALA A 79 3.31 16.41 -7.02
CA ALA A 79 3.02 15.73 -5.76
C ALA A 79 2.23 16.62 -4.81
N THR A 80 2.58 17.89 -4.70
CA THR A 80 1.87 18.86 -3.85
C THR A 80 0.42 19.00 -4.30
N ASP A 81 0.20 19.28 -5.59
CA ASP A 81 -1.15 19.45 -6.15
C ASP A 81 -2.04 18.21 -5.93
N LEU A 82 -1.46 17.01 -6.06
CA LEU A 82 -2.15 15.75 -5.87
C LEU A 82 -2.48 15.47 -4.40
N LEU A 83 -1.56 15.79 -3.48
CA LEU A 83 -1.70 15.52 -2.05
C LEU A 83 -2.57 16.56 -1.33
N GLU A 84 -2.65 17.80 -1.81
CA GLU A 84 -3.59 18.81 -1.28
C GLU A 84 -5.06 18.42 -1.50
N GLN A 85 -5.35 17.64 -2.53
CA GLN A 85 -6.69 17.13 -2.83
C GLN A 85 -7.07 15.89 -2.00
N VAL A 86 -6.15 15.40 -1.15
CA VAL A 86 -6.36 14.26 -0.25
C VAL A 86 -6.71 14.83 1.13
N VAL A 87 -7.99 15.15 1.34
CA VAL A 87 -8.55 15.59 2.64
C VAL A 87 -9.61 14.60 3.09
#